data_AF-A0ABD1V7L4-F1
#
_entry.id   AF-A0ABD1V7L4-F1
#
_cell.length_a   1.000
_cell.length_b   1.000
_cell.length_c   1.000
_cell.angle_alpha   90.00
_cell.angle_beta   90.00
_cell.angle_gamma   90.00
#
_symmetry.space_group_name_H-M   'P 1'
#
loop_
_entity.id
_entity.type
_entity.pdbx_description
1 polymer ?
#
loop_
_entity_poly.entity_id
_entity_poly.type
_entity_poly.pdbx_seq_one_letter_code
_entity_poly.pdbx_strand_id
1 'polypeptide(L)'
;MLRAKKPTQDAGPSSGKKKTPSKKTSKQLATYDDNKFETEEAWLVYKNDTSGRGIIPERRVLTSDFENEVLGQVIARNRWETFVATLRVAYVEIVKEFYANIHDNLNNSEHPQYQRVYMRGQYIPFSPLTILRYYGLDNMETDVFESATTNPDDVVISICQGIDHWPNGSSTLDYRTLLPQVRTLDKMVSANLFPTMHTSTVTMERVRLLHSLQTKTQVF
;
A
#
# COMPACT_ATOMS: atom_id res chain seq x y z
N MET A 1 -18.00 65.76 -46.14
CA MET A 1 -18.80 66.94 -45.72
C MET A 1 -18.77 67.06 -44.21
N LEU A 2 -18.48 68.27 -43.73
CA LEU A 2 -18.80 68.86 -42.41
C LEU A 2 -18.14 68.33 -41.12
N ARG A 3 -17.42 69.27 -40.51
CA ARG A 3 -16.78 69.31 -39.20
C ARG A 3 -17.70 70.12 -38.26
N ALA A 4 -17.93 69.66 -37.03
CA ALA A 4 -18.33 70.50 -35.88
C ALA A 4 -18.00 69.72 -34.58
N LYS A 5 -16.91 70.07 -33.87
CA LYS A 5 -16.74 71.06 -32.77
C LYS A 5 -17.24 70.57 -31.38
N LYS A 6 -16.26 70.33 -30.49
CA LYS A 6 -16.36 70.27 -29.01
C LYS A 6 -16.71 71.64 -28.40
N PRO A 7 -17.18 71.72 -27.14
CA PRO A 7 -16.30 72.09 -25.99
C PRO A 7 -16.58 71.28 -24.69
N THR A 8 -15.57 70.81 -23.93
CA THR A 8 -14.90 71.43 -22.73
C THR A 8 -15.58 71.01 -21.41
N GLN A 9 -15.08 69.98 -20.70
CA GLN A 9 -14.12 69.98 -19.56
C GLN A 9 -14.67 70.49 -18.23
N ASP A 10 -14.64 69.62 -17.21
CA ASP A 10 -14.10 69.80 -15.83
C ASP A 10 -14.50 68.56 -15.01
N ALA A 11 -13.76 67.97 -14.06
CA ALA A 11 -12.40 68.08 -13.55
C ALA A 11 -12.17 66.85 -12.61
N GLY A 12 -10.92 66.43 -12.41
CA GLY A 12 -10.52 65.63 -11.22
C GLY A 12 -9.95 64.22 -11.48
N PRO A 13 -9.04 63.71 -10.62
CA PRO A 13 -7.70 63.37 -11.09
C PRO A 13 -7.34 61.86 -11.15
N SER A 14 -6.32 61.62 -11.96
CA SER A 14 -5.39 60.48 -12.04
C SER A 14 -5.21 59.63 -10.77
N SER A 15 -5.22 58.30 -10.92
CA SER A 15 -4.26 57.47 -10.18
C SER A 15 -3.89 56.18 -10.94
N GLY A 16 -2.61 56.04 -11.25
CA GLY A 16 -2.00 54.84 -11.81
C GLY A 16 -2.11 53.65 -10.85
N LYS A 17 -2.23 52.45 -11.43
CA LYS A 17 -2.27 51.17 -10.71
C LYS A 17 -0.97 50.97 -9.90
N LYS A 18 -1.04 51.21 -8.59
CA LYS A 18 -0.05 50.71 -7.64
C LYS A 18 -0.20 49.19 -7.53
N LYS A 19 0.86 48.47 -7.86
CA LYS A 19 1.01 47.04 -7.54
C LYS A 19 1.07 46.88 -6.02
N THR A 20 0.08 46.22 -5.45
CA THR A 20 0.11 45.71 -4.07
C THR A 20 1.07 44.51 -4.00
N PRO A 21 1.96 44.44 -3.00
CA PRO A 21 2.84 43.28 -2.85
C PRO A 21 2.01 42.08 -2.38
N SER A 22 2.09 40.96 -3.11
CA SER A 22 1.45 39.72 -2.68
C SER A 22 2.09 39.28 -1.36
N LYS A 23 1.27 39.13 -0.30
CA LYS A 23 1.68 38.41 0.91
C LYS A 23 2.18 37.02 0.47
N LYS A 24 3.49 36.80 0.56
CA LYS A 24 4.04 35.44 0.58
C LYS A 24 3.50 34.81 1.86
N THR A 25 2.51 33.94 1.73
CA THR A 25 2.11 33.04 2.81
C THR A 25 3.34 32.22 3.15
N SER A 26 3.99 32.55 4.27
CA SER A 26 5.00 31.70 4.87
C SER A 26 4.33 30.34 5.10
N LYS A 27 4.78 29.30 4.39
CA LYS A 27 4.47 27.92 4.79
C LYS A 27 4.99 27.81 6.23
N GLN A 28 4.09 27.83 7.21
CA GLN A 28 4.46 27.45 8.57
C GLN A 28 5.11 26.08 8.45
N LEU A 29 6.37 25.96 8.87
CA LEU A 29 6.98 24.66 9.05
C LEU A 29 6.11 23.95 10.08
N ALA A 30 5.39 22.91 9.66
CA ALA A 30 4.65 22.08 10.59
C ALA A 30 5.63 21.60 11.68
N THR A 31 5.33 21.99 12.91
CA THR A 31 6.11 21.63 14.10
C THR A 31 5.97 20.14 14.36
N TYR A 32 7.03 19.55 14.90
CA TYR A 32 7.05 18.16 15.35
C TYR A 32 5.86 17.87 16.28
N ASP A 33 5.10 16.79 16.00
CA ASP A 33 3.91 16.36 16.75
C ASP A 33 4.26 15.07 17.50
N ASP A 34 4.72 15.24 18.73
CA ASP A 34 5.17 14.16 19.62
C ASP A 34 4.04 13.21 20.06
N ASN A 35 2.77 13.58 19.85
CA ASN A 35 1.64 12.69 20.10
C ASN A 35 1.44 11.68 18.96
N LYS A 36 1.93 11.98 17.76
CA LYS A 36 1.78 11.11 16.57
C LYS A 36 3.06 10.39 16.22
N PHE A 37 4.21 11.05 16.37
CA PHE A 37 5.49 10.51 15.95
C PHE A 37 6.38 10.28 17.15
N GLU A 38 6.98 9.10 17.20
CA GLU A 38 7.85 8.73 18.31
C GLU A 38 9.14 9.57 18.34
N THR A 39 9.68 9.82 17.14
CA THR A 39 10.93 10.54 16.94
C THR A 39 10.81 11.56 15.80
N GLU A 40 11.75 12.52 15.76
CA GLU A 40 11.80 13.51 14.68
C GLU A 40 12.08 12.84 13.32
N GLU A 41 12.82 11.73 13.30
CA GLU A 41 13.04 10.92 12.10
C GLU A 41 11.72 10.36 11.56
N ALA A 42 10.87 9.79 12.42
CA ALA A 42 9.55 9.30 12.02
C ALA A 42 8.67 10.43 11.45
N TRP A 43 8.73 11.62 12.06
CA TRP A 43 8.05 12.80 11.51
C TRP A 43 8.58 13.20 10.13
N LEU A 44 9.89 13.16 9.92
CA LEU A 44 10.50 13.44 8.61
C LEU A 44 10.10 12.41 7.56
N VAL A 45 10.07 11.12 7.91
CA VAL A 45 9.56 10.05 7.03
C VAL A 45 8.10 10.33 6.66
N TYR A 46 7.26 10.67 7.64
CA TYR A 46 5.87 11.03 7.35
C TYR A 46 5.77 12.20 6.37
N LYS A 47 6.48 13.29 6.65
CA LYS A 47 6.40 14.52 5.86
C LYS A 47 6.93 14.34 4.45
N ASN A 48 8.06 13.65 4.30
CA ASN A 48 8.77 13.55 3.03
C ASN A 48 8.24 12.39 2.17
N ASP A 49 7.87 11.27 2.80
CA ASP A 49 7.58 10.03 2.08
C ASP A 49 6.14 9.56 2.22
N THR A 50 5.52 9.62 3.41
CA THR A 50 4.25 8.91 3.67
C THR A 50 3.00 9.78 3.46
N SER A 51 3.05 11.06 3.81
CA SER A 51 1.88 11.97 3.84
C SER A 51 1.22 12.15 2.47
N GLY A 52 2.01 12.16 1.40
CA GLY A 52 1.54 12.29 0.01
C GLY A 52 1.15 10.96 -0.65
N ARG A 53 1.40 9.80 -0.02
CA ARG A 53 1.12 8.50 -0.63
C ARG A 53 -0.36 8.16 -0.57
N GLY A 54 -0.86 7.61 -1.67
CA GLY A 54 -2.18 6.99 -1.71
C GLY A 54 -2.22 5.71 -0.88
N ILE A 55 -3.37 5.41 -0.29
CA ILE A 55 -3.64 4.14 0.39
C ILE A 55 -4.47 3.28 -0.54
N ILE A 56 -4.11 2.01 -0.62
CA ILE A 56 -4.87 1.00 -1.34
C ILE A 56 -5.90 0.45 -0.37
N PRO A 57 -7.21 0.61 -0.63
CA PRO A 57 -8.23 0.05 0.23
C PRO A 57 -8.26 -1.47 0.08
N GLU A 58 -8.42 -2.16 1.21
CA GLU A 58 -8.77 -3.57 1.25
C GLU A 58 -10.04 -3.83 0.43
N ARG A 59 -10.14 -5.05 -0.11
CA ARG A 59 -11.26 -5.46 -0.94
C ARG A 59 -11.94 -6.68 -0.36
N ARG A 60 -13.25 -6.55 -0.15
CA ARG A 60 -14.09 -7.69 0.22
C ARG A 60 -14.08 -8.73 -0.89
N VAL A 61 -13.86 -9.97 -0.50
CA VAL A 61 -14.09 -11.14 -1.35
C VAL A 61 -15.30 -11.89 -0.80
N LEU A 62 -16.32 -12.08 -1.63
CA LEU A 62 -17.43 -12.96 -1.31
C LEU A 62 -17.00 -14.39 -1.65
N THR A 63 -16.74 -15.19 -0.63
CA THR A 63 -16.22 -16.55 -0.80
C THR A 63 -17.15 -17.45 -1.63
N SER A 64 -18.47 -17.22 -1.54
CA SER A 64 -19.50 -17.89 -2.34
C SER A 64 -19.29 -17.79 -3.84
N ASP A 65 -18.68 -16.69 -4.31
CA ASP A 65 -18.48 -16.44 -5.74
C ASP A 65 -17.34 -17.29 -6.32
N PHE A 66 -16.51 -17.88 -5.45
CA PHE A 66 -15.26 -18.55 -5.82
C PHE A 66 -15.12 -19.96 -5.23
N GLU A 67 -16.18 -20.58 -4.71
CA GLU A 67 -16.13 -21.86 -3.96
C GLU A 67 -15.34 -22.96 -4.69
N ASN A 68 -15.47 -23.04 -6.01
CA ASN A 68 -14.82 -24.05 -6.85
C ASN A 68 -13.59 -23.51 -7.62
N GLU A 69 -13.19 -22.27 -7.37
CA GLU A 69 -12.02 -21.65 -8.00
C GLU A 69 -10.78 -21.73 -7.09
N VAL A 70 -9.60 -21.55 -7.69
CA VAL A 70 -8.32 -21.48 -6.96
C VAL A 70 -8.38 -20.46 -5.82
N LEU A 71 -9.02 -19.31 -6.04
CA LEU A 71 -9.16 -18.29 -4.99
C LEU A 71 -9.95 -18.82 -3.78
N GLY A 72 -11.10 -19.46 -3.98
CA GLY A 72 -11.90 -20.00 -2.88
C GLY A 72 -11.17 -21.12 -2.13
N GLN A 73 -10.49 -22.01 -2.85
CA GLN A 73 -9.66 -23.06 -2.25
C GLN A 73 -8.53 -22.48 -1.39
N VAL A 74 -7.85 -21.43 -1.88
CA VAL A 74 -6.80 -20.74 -1.11
C VAL A 74 -7.37 -20.10 0.15
N ILE A 75 -8.54 -19.44 0.05
CA ILE A 75 -9.18 -18.81 1.20
C ILE A 75 -9.54 -19.87 2.26
N ALA A 76 -10.23 -20.93 1.85
CA ALA A 76 -10.67 -22.00 2.75
C ALA A 76 -9.48 -22.72 3.40
N ARG A 77 -8.45 -23.07 2.61
CA ARG A 77 -7.27 -23.77 3.12
C ARG A 77 -6.51 -22.94 4.16
N ASN A 78 -6.43 -21.63 3.99
CA ASN A 78 -5.72 -20.75 4.93
C ASN A 78 -6.64 -20.18 6.04
N ARG A 79 -7.93 -20.56 6.07
CA ARG A 79 -8.94 -20.00 6.99
C ARG A 79 -9.06 -18.49 6.92
N TRP A 80 -8.96 -17.95 5.70
CA TRP A 80 -8.93 -16.51 5.44
C TRP A 80 -10.32 -15.89 5.28
N GLU A 81 -11.40 -16.59 5.62
CA GLU A 81 -12.77 -16.10 5.43
C GLU A 81 -12.97 -14.76 6.17
N THR A 82 -12.54 -14.66 7.43
CA THR A 82 -12.59 -13.41 8.20
C THR A 82 -11.67 -12.35 7.60
N PHE A 83 -10.48 -12.74 7.16
CA PHE A 83 -9.48 -11.85 6.59
C PHE A 83 -9.99 -11.15 5.32
N VAL A 84 -10.59 -11.89 4.39
CA VAL A 84 -11.05 -11.34 3.11
C VAL A 84 -12.47 -10.77 3.15
N ALA A 85 -13.28 -11.10 4.17
CA ALA A 85 -14.62 -10.56 4.32
C ALA A 85 -14.65 -9.21 5.04
N THR A 86 -13.62 -8.91 5.85
CA THR A 86 -13.58 -7.71 6.67
C THR A 86 -13.34 -6.48 5.80
N LEU A 87 -14.31 -5.56 5.80
CA LEU A 87 -14.11 -4.20 5.33
C LEU A 87 -14.31 -3.25 6.50
N ARG A 88 -13.25 -2.55 6.88
CA ARG A 88 -13.33 -1.46 7.85
C ARG A 88 -13.05 -0.14 7.17
N VAL A 89 -13.59 0.93 7.75
CA VAL A 89 -13.23 2.28 7.35
C VAL A 89 -11.74 2.47 7.62
N ALA A 90 -10.97 2.71 6.57
CA ALA A 90 -9.55 3.01 6.69
C ALA A 90 -9.38 4.45 7.20
N TYR A 91 -8.82 4.58 8.41
CA TYR A 91 -8.38 5.88 8.92
C TYR A 91 -7.01 6.20 8.33
N VAL A 92 -7.00 6.78 7.13
CA VAL A 92 -5.80 7.03 6.31
C VAL A 92 -4.67 7.69 7.11
N GLU A 93 -4.98 8.68 7.93
CA GLU A 93 -3.98 9.38 8.74
C GLU A 93 -3.33 8.46 9.80
N ILE A 94 -4.10 7.54 10.39
CA ILE A 94 -3.56 6.55 11.34
C ILE A 94 -2.67 5.54 10.62
N VAL A 95 -3.07 5.10 9.42
CA VAL A 95 -2.25 4.18 8.62
C VAL A 95 -0.91 4.82 8.26
N LYS A 96 -0.92 6.10 7.86
CA LYS A 96 0.30 6.82 7.52
C LYS A 96 1.19 7.10 8.72
N GLU A 97 0.59 7.43 9.87
CA GLU A 97 1.28 7.53 11.16
C GLU A 97 1.97 6.21 11.53
N PHE A 98 1.22 5.10 11.45
CA PHE A 98 1.72 3.77 11.72
C PHE A 98 2.99 3.46 10.89
N TYR A 99 2.93 3.62 9.56
CA TYR A 99 4.08 3.34 8.69
C TYR A 99 5.28 4.27 8.95
N ALA A 100 5.03 5.52 9.34
CA ALA A 100 6.11 6.45 9.65
C ALA A 100 6.84 6.10 10.95
N ASN A 101 6.16 5.45 11.90
CA ASN A 101 6.74 5.00 13.17
C ASN A 101 7.32 3.57 13.10
N ILE A 102 7.41 2.93 11.92
CA ILE A 102 8.13 1.66 11.78
C ILE A 102 9.63 1.93 11.61
N HIS A 103 10.44 1.30 12.45
CA HIS A 103 11.91 1.34 12.36
C HIS A 103 12.53 0.00 12.78
N ASP A 104 13.82 -0.18 12.52
CA ASP A 104 14.51 -1.48 12.64
C ASP A 104 14.48 -2.08 14.05
N ASN A 105 14.36 -1.24 15.09
CA ASN A 105 14.32 -1.72 16.47
C ASN A 105 13.07 -2.56 16.79
N LEU A 106 11.99 -2.44 16.01
CA LEU A 106 10.78 -3.26 16.17
C LEU A 106 11.07 -4.75 15.95
N ASN A 107 12.15 -5.09 15.25
CA ASN A 107 12.58 -6.47 14.99
C ASN A 107 13.72 -6.95 15.90
N ASN A 108 14.18 -6.12 16.84
CA ASN A 108 15.23 -6.48 17.78
C ASN A 108 14.63 -6.94 19.12
N SER A 109 14.77 -8.23 19.46
CA SER A 109 14.20 -8.82 20.69
C SER A 109 14.67 -8.17 21.98
N GLU A 110 15.86 -7.57 21.96
CA GLU A 110 16.45 -6.90 23.13
C GLU A 110 15.97 -5.44 23.28
N HIS A 111 15.28 -4.91 22.27
CA HIS A 111 14.78 -3.54 22.33
C HIS A 111 13.46 -3.45 23.11
N PRO A 112 13.25 -2.45 23.97
CA PRO A 112 11.99 -2.28 24.73
C PRO A 112 10.73 -2.19 23.87
N GLN A 113 10.89 -1.82 22.58
CA GLN A 113 9.81 -1.65 21.61
C GLN A 113 9.70 -2.83 20.63
N TYR A 114 10.37 -3.95 20.90
CA TYR A 114 10.26 -5.15 20.09
C TYR A 114 8.78 -5.48 19.82
N GLN A 115 8.41 -5.55 18.55
CA GLN A 115 7.04 -5.80 18.09
C GLN A 115 5.99 -4.84 18.66
N ARG A 116 6.33 -3.56 18.84
CA ARG A 116 5.41 -2.51 19.28
C ARG A 116 5.63 -1.25 18.46
N VAL A 117 4.55 -0.65 17.98
CA VAL A 117 4.60 0.59 17.19
C VAL A 117 3.99 1.72 18.00
N TYR A 118 4.64 2.87 18.03
CA TYR A 118 4.10 4.07 18.65
C TYR A 118 2.95 4.64 17.80
N MET A 119 1.80 4.89 18.41
CA MET A 119 0.67 5.59 17.79
C MET A 119 -0.10 6.33 18.88
N ARG A 120 -0.51 7.57 18.59
CA ARG A 120 -1.40 8.37 19.45
C ARG A 120 -1.00 8.37 20.94
N GLY A 121 0.28 8.57 21.23
CA GLY A 121 0.78 8.63 22.60
C GLY A 121 1.08 7.27 23.24
N GLN A 122 0.90 6.14 22.53
CA GLN A 122 0.95 4.80 23.11
C GLN A 122 1.72 3.79 22.25
N TYR A 123 2.31 2.79 22.89
CA TYR A 123 2.94 1.65 22.20
C TYR A 123 1.96 0.50 22.01
N ILE A 124 1.50 0.31 20.79
CA ILE A 124 0.54 -0.72 20.40
C ILE A 124 1.29 -1.99 19.99
N PRO A 125 0.93 -3.18 20.52
CA PRO A 125 1.52 -4.44 20.08
C PRO A 125 1.26 -4.68 18.59
N PHE A 126 2.33 -4.94 17.83
CA PHE A 126 2.29 -5.29 16.43
C PHE A 126 3.31 -6.39 16.15
N SER A 127 2.80 -7.62 16.07
CA SER A 127 3.59 -8.83 15.83
C SER A 127 2.83 -9.76 14.88
N PRO A 128 3.50 -10.73 14.25
CA PRO A 128 2.81 -11.81 13.53
C PRO A 128 1.72 -12.48 14.39
N LEU A 129 2.00 -12.73 15.67
CA LEU A 129 1.05 -13.32 16.62
C LEU A 129 -0.18 -12.42 16.86
N THR A 130 0.02 -11.11 16.98
CA THR A 130 -1.08 -10.14 17.14
C THR A 130 -2.00 -10.17 15.93
N ILE A 131 -1.43 -10.22 14.72
CA ILE A 131 -2.17 -10.28 13.45
C ILE A 131 -2.95 -11.59 13.35
N LEU A 132 -2.32 -12.73 13.64
CA LEU A 132 -2.98 -14.04 13.62
C LEU A 132 -4.17 -14.07 14.59
N ARG A 133 -3.98 -13.63 15.84
CA ARG A 133 -5.04 -13.54 16.84
C ARG A 133 -6.18 -12.62 16.42
N TYR A 134 -5.88 -11.49 15.78
CA TYR A 134 -6.90 -10.56 15.30
C TYR A 134 -7.84 -11.22 14.27
N TYR A 135 -7.29 -12.04 13.38
CA TYR A 135 -8.04 -12.77 12.36
C TYR A 135 -8.58 -14.12 12.83
N GLY A 136 -8.33 -14.52 14.09
CA GLY A 136 -8.73 -15.83 14.61
C GLY A 136 -7.98 -17.00 13.96
N LEU A 137 -6.76 -16.74 13.47
CA LEU A 137 -5.89 -17.74 12.87
C LEU A 137 -5.06 -18.44 13.94
N ASP A 138 -4.85 -19.74 13.77
CA ASP A 138 -3.97 -20.51 14.64
C ASP A 138 -2.53 -20.01 14.52
N ASN A 139 -1.73 -20.24 15.58
CA ASN A 139 -0.28 -20.16 15.47
C ASN A 139 0.21 -21.27 14.56
N MET A 140 0.15 -21.02 13.27
CA MET A 140 0.84 -21.83 12.28
C MET A 140 2.32 -21.78 12.69
N GLU A 141 2.95 -22.94 12.91
CA GLU A 141 4.42 -23.01 12.94
C GLU A 141 4.91 -22.21 11.74
N THR A 142 5.99 -21.45 11.93
CA THR A 142 6.52 -20.53 10.92
C THR A 142 6.78 -21.32 9.65
N ASP A 143 5.76 -21.38 8.81
CA ASP A 143 5.75 -22.06 7.54
C ASP A 143 6.58 -21.11 6.69
N VAL A 144 7.90 -21.30 6.79
CA VAL A 144 8.86 -20.45 6.13
C VAL A 144 8.38 -20.42 4.70
N PHE A 145 8.12 -19.20 4.22
CA PHE A 145 7.87 -18.99 2.82
C PHE A 145 9.19 -19.35 2.13
N GLU A 146 9.42 -20.65 1.89
CA GLU A 146 10.55 -21.23 1.19
C GLU A 146 10.38 -20.90 -0.30
N SER A 147 10.34 -19.61 -0.59
CA SER A 147 10.46 -19.07 -1.93
C SER A 147 11.84 -19.26 -2.53
N ALA A 148 12.78 -19.78 -1.74
CA ALA A 148 14.19 -19.86 -2.05
C ALA A 148 14.61 -21.14 -2.79
N THR A 149 13.80 -22.21 -2.78
CA THR A 149 14.23 -23.52 -3.31
C THR A 149 13.66 -23.87 -4.69
N THR A 150 12.60 -23.19 -5.15
CA THR A 150 12.01 -23.46 -6.48
C THR A 150 12.68 -22.61 -7.57
N ASN A 151 13.10 -23.27 -8.66
CA ASN A 151 13.64 -22.61 -9.85
C ASN A 151 12.62 -21.58 -10.38
N PRO A 152 13.02 -20.32 -10.64
CA PRO A 152 12.19 -19.31 -11.30
C PRO A 152 11.40 -19.80 -12.52
N ASP A 153 12.00 -20.64 -13.34
CA ASP A 153 11.41 -21.14 -14.57
C ASP A 153 10.24 -22.10 -14.29
N ASP A 154 10.41 -23.00 -13.32
CA ASP A 154 9.34 -23.90 -12.87
C ASP A 154 8.15 -23.12 -12.32
N VAL A 155 8.44 -22.05 -11.57
CA VAL A 155 7.41 -21.15 -11.04
C VAL A 155 6.62 -20.50 -12.18
N VAL A 156 7.28 -19.90 -13.19
CA VAL A 156 6.55 -19.26 -14.29
C VAL A 156 5.79 -20.26 -15.15
N ILE A 157 6.35 -21.44 -15.44
CA ILE A 157 5.68 -22.50 -16.20
C ILE A 157 4.37 -22.90 -15.52
N SER A 158 4.35 -22.98 -14.19
CA SER A 158 3.17 -23.47 -13.45
C SER A 158 2.01 -22.48 -13.36
N ILE A 159 2.28 -21.16 -13.40
CA ILE A 159 1.25 -20.12 -13.17
C ILE A 159 1.10 -19.10 -14.30
N CYS A 160 1.91 -19.18 -15.36
CA CYS A 160 1.81 -18.33 -16.55
C CYS A 160 1.39 -19.11 -17.81
N GLN A 161 0.79 -18.39 -18.76
CA GLN A 161 0.47 -18.85 -20.11
C GLN A 161 1.54 -18.40 -21.10
N GLY A 162 2.03 -19.31 -21.93
CA GLY A 162 2.94 -19.00 -23.05
C GLY A 162 4.34 -18.51 -22.63
N ILE A 163 4.76 -18.81 -21.40
CA ILE A 163 6.10 -18.50 -20.87
C ILE A 163 6.69 -19.78 -20.31
N ASP A 164 7.93 -20.07 -20.69
CA ASP A 164 8.71 -21.24 -20.25
C ASP A 164 9.94 -20.86 -19.40
N HIS A 165 10.33 -19.59 -19.36
CA HIS A 165 11.42 -19.09 -18.53
C HIS A 165 11.19 -17.62 -18.14
N TRP A 166 11.83 -17.17 -17.07
CA TRP A 166 11.83 -15.75 -16.74
C TRP A 166 12.65 -14.95 -17.77
N PRO A 167 12.11 -13.90 -18.40
CA PRO A 167 12.82 -13.15 -19.42
C PRO A 167 14.11 -12.52 -18.88
N ASN A 168 15.22 -12.80 -19.56
CA ASN A 168 16.54 -12.28 -19.21
C ASN A 168 16.55 -10.75 -19.10
N GLY A 169 17.07 -10.23 -18.00
CA GLY A 169 17.18 -8.79 -17.75
C GLY A 169 15.85 -8.09 -17.41
N SER A 170 14.73 -8.81 -17.32
CA SER A 170 13.47 -8.23 -16.86
C SER A 170 13.31 -8.33 -15.35
N SER A 171 12.76 -7.29 -14.72
CA SER A 171 12.34 -7.31 -13.31
C SER A 171 10.87 -7.68 -13.14
N THR A 172 10.09 -7.75 -14.22
CA THR A 172 8.64 -8.03 -14.19
C THR A 172 8.13 -8.81 -15.40
N LEU A 173 6.95 -9.41 -15.27
CA LEU A 173 6.15 -9.94 -16.38
C LEU A 173 4.89 -9.10 -16.60
N ASP A 174 4.32 -9.15 -17.80
CA ASP A 174 3.00 -8.58 -18.07
C ASP A 174 1.92 -9.36 -17.31
N TYR A 175 1.03 -8.67 -16.61
CA TYR A 175 -0.05 -9.30 -15.84
C TYR A 175 -0.91 -10.29 -16.65
N ARG A 176 -1.05 -10.05 -17.97
CA ARG A 176 -1.82 -10.90 -18.88
C ARG A 176 -1.16 -12.25 -19.12
N THR A 177 0.11 -12.42 -18.76
CA THR A 177 0.80 -13.71 -18.87
C THR A 177 0.42 -14.65 -17.73
N LEU A 178 -0.14 -14.16 -16.62
CA LEU A 178 -0.67 -15.05 -15.58
C LEU A 178 -1.86 -15.85 -16.09
N LEU A 179 -2.04 -17.09 -15.63
CA LEU A 179 -3.25 -17.87 -15.90
C LEU A 179 -4.52 -17.16 -15.36
N PRO A 180 -5.69 -17.31 -15.99
CA PRO A 180 -6.93 -16.63 -15.57
C PRO A 180 -7.25 -16.79 -14.07
N GLN A 181 -7.15 -17.99 -13.52
CA GLN A 181 -7.41 -18.28 -12.11
C GLN A 181 -6.38 -17.63 -11.17
N VAL A 182 -5.13 -17.52 -11.62
CA VAL A 182 -4.04 -16.86 -10.88
C VAL A 182 -4.25 -15.35 -10.87
N ARG A 183 -4.77 -14.77 -11.97
CA ARG A 183 -5.12 -13.35 -12.06
C ARG A 183 -6.21 -12.95 -11.05
N THR A 184 -7.17 -13.84 -10.80
CA THR A 184 -8.20 -13.64 -9.76
C THR A 184 -7.57 -13.65 -8.37
N LEU A 185 -6.68 -14.61 -8.10
CA LEU A 185 -5.90 -14.67 -6.85
C LEU A 185 -5.03 -13.41 -6.67
N ASP A 186 -4.35 -12.94 -7.71
CA ASP A 186 -3.50 -11.74 -7.68
C ASP A 186 -4.28 -10.47 -7.33
N LYS A 187 -5.56 -10.37 -7.73
CA LYS A 187 -6.41 -9.24 -7.33
C LYS A 187 -6.68 -9.20 -5.83
N MET A 188 -6.86 -10.36 -5.20
CA MET A 188 -7.02 -10.45 -3.75
C MET A 188 -5.69 -10.16 -3.06
N VAL A 189 -4.60 -10.78 -3.52
CA VAL A 189 -3.26 -10.57 -2.97
C VAL A 189 -2.86 -9.08 -3.05
N SER A 190 -3.01 -8.46 -4.21
CA SER A 190 -2.62 -7.07 -4.47
C SER A 190 -3.48 -6.02 -3.76
N ALA A 191 -4.57 -6.42 -3.11
CA ALA A 191 -5.44 -5.53 -2.35
C ALA A 191 -5.38 -5.78 -0.83
N ASN A 192 -5.23 -7.04 -0.41
CA ASN A 192 -5.40 -7.44 0.99
C ASN A 192 -4.09 -7.92 1.66
N LEU A 193 -3.18 -8.55 0.91
CA LEU A 193 -1.98 -9.18 1.50
C LEU A 193 -0.70 -8.43 1.15
N PHE A 194 -0.54 -8.03 -0.11
CA PHE A 194 0.60 -7.30 -0.63
C PHE A 194 0.10 -6.10 -1.45
N PRO A 195 -0.39 -5.02 -0.79
CA PRO A 195 -1.02 -3.92 -1.49
C PRO A 195 -0.09 -3.26 -2.52
N THR A 196 -0.50 -3.21 -3.79
CA THR A 196 0.25 -2.53 -4.86
C THR A 196 -0.63 -1.85 -5.90
N MET A 197 -0.21 -0.66 -6.35
CA MET A 197 -0.85 0.07 -7.45
C MET A 197 -0.39 -0.45 -8.83
N HIS A 198 0.72 -1.18 -8.88
CA HIS A 198 1.29 -1.72 -10.12
C HIS A 198 0.57 -3.00 -10.52
N THR A 199 -0.52 -2.82 -11.26
CA THR A 199 -1.44 -3.90 -11.66
C THR A 199 -1.23 -4.39 -13.10
N SER A 200 -0.46 -3.66 -13.91
CA SER A 200 -0.15 -4.04 -15.30
C SER A 200 0.95 -5.07 -15.41
N THR A 201 1.79 -5.20 -14.38
CA THR A 201 2.93 -6.12 -14.33
C THR A 201 3.01 -6.83 -12.99
N VAL A 202 3.74 -7.94 -12.95
CA VAL A 202 3.99 -8.78 -11.76
C VAL A 202 5.49 -8.95 -11.57
N THR A 203 5.99 -8.78 -10.34
CA THR A 203 7.40 -9.04 -9.99
C THR A 203 7.61 -10.54 -9.73
N MET A 204 8.87 -10.99 -9.76
CA MET A 204 9.22 -12.37 -9.41
C MET A 204 8.73 -12.74 -7.99
N GLU A 205 8.87 -11.83 -7.02
CA GLU A 205 8.40 -12.06 -5.65
C GLU A 205 6.89 -12.29 -5.60
N ARG A 206 6.11 -11.49 -6.35
CA ARG A 206 4.66 -11.65 -6.42
C ARG A 206 4.28 -12.95 -7.13
N VAL A 207 4.99 -13.31 -8.20
CA VAL A 207 4.84 -14.58 -8.91
C VAL A 207 5.12 -15.77 -7.99
N ARG A 208 6.20 -15.74 -7.21
CA ARG A 208 6.50 -16.76 -6.20
C ARG A 208 5.41 -16.85 -5.13
N LEU A 209 4.92 -15.71 -4.64
CA LEU A 209 3.81 -15.67 -3.68
C LEU A 209 2.55 -16.32 -4.23
N LEU A 210 2.16 -15.97 -5.46
CA LEU A 210 1.01 -16.56 -6.13
C LEU A 210 1.18 -18.05 -6.37
N HIS A 211 2.38 -18.48 -6.79
CA HIS A 211 2.71 -19.87 -6.95
C HIS A 211 2.58 -20.62 -5.64
N SER A 212 3.23 -20.19 -4.55
CA SER A 212 3.11 -20.85 -3.25
C SER A 212 1.68 -20.86 -2.73
N LEU A 213 0.91 -19.78 -2.94
CA LEU A 213 -0.50 -19.78 -2.58
C LEU A 213 -1.31 -20.76 -3.43
N GLN A 214 -1.04 -20.89 -4.73
CA GLN A 214 -1.73 -21.88 -5.55
C GLN A 214 -1.31 -23.30 -5.16
N THR A 215 -0.03 -23.55 -4.97
CA THR A 215 0.54 -24.89 -4.90
C THR A 215 0.65 -25.46 -3.51
N LYS A 216 0.62 -24.64 -2.43
CA LYS A 216 0.88 -25.06 -1.03
C LYS A 216 0.31 -26.47 -0.75
N THR A 217 1.22 -27.41 -0.90
CA THR A 217 1.19 -28.79 -0.46
C THR A 217 1.15 -28.72 1.07
N GLN A 218 0.20 -29.38 1.72
CA GLN A 218 0.40 -29.74 3.12
C GLN A 218 1.64 -30.63 3.15
N VAL A 219 2.77 -30.08 3.59
CA VAL A 219 3.82 -30.92 4.15
C VAL A 219 3.44 -31.03 5.62
N PHE A 220 3.02 -32.24 5.98
CA PHE A 220 2.62 -32.64 7.34
C PHE A 220 3.77 -32.48 8.34
#